data_AF-A0A0S6U761-F1
#
_entry.id   AF-A0A0S6U761-F1
#
_cell.length_a   1.000
_cell.length_b   1.000
_cell.length_c   1.000
_cell.angle_alpha   90.00
_cell.angle_beta   90.00
_cell.angle_gamma   90.00
#
_symmetry.space_group_name_H-M   'P 1'
#
loop_
_entity.id
_entity.type
_entity.pdbx_description
1 polymer ?
#
loop_
_entity_poly.entity_id
_entity_poly.type
_entity_poly.pdbx_seq_one_letter_code
_entity_poly.pdbx_strand_id
1 'polypeptide(L)' 'MADIKFEINDKLGVISESPKGWTKELNLISWNGKQAKYDLRDWAPEHEKMGKGVTLSAEELKSLKKILNNMDL' A
#
# COMPACT_ATOMS: atom_id res chain seq x y z
N MET A 1 19.02 13.80 -0.70
CA MET A 1 18.22 12.61 -0.33
C MET A 1 17.98 11.86 -1.63
N ALA A 2 18.27 10.56 -1.70
CA ALA A 2 18.06 9.82 -2.94
C ALA A 2 16.57 9.80 -3.28
N ASP A 3 16.20 10.17 -4.50
CA ASP A 3 14.84 10.01 -5.02
C ASP A 3 14.42 8.55 -4.87
N ILE A 4 13.37 8.32 -4.09
CA ILE A 4 12.77 7.00 -3.95
C ILE A 4 11.97 6.75 -5.22
N LYS A 5 12.45 5.83 -6.06
CA LYS A 5 11.70 5.38 -7.23
C LYS A 5 10.72 4.31 -6.80
N PHE A 6 9.48 4.39 -7.26
CA PHE A 6 8.49 3.35 -7.06
C PHE A 6 7.73 3.09 -8.35
N GLU A 7 7.31 1.85 -8.54
CA GLU A 7 6.41 1.44 -9.61
C GLU A 7 5.25 0.70 -8.96
N ILE A 8 4.03 1.14 -9.27
CA ILE A 8 2.81 0.44 -8.84
C ILE A 8 2.54 -0.65 -9.88
N ASN A 9 2.88 -1.89 -9.53
CA ASN A 9 2.69 -3.05 -10.39
C ASN A 9 1.23 -3.50 -10.44
N ASP A 10 0.52 -3.40 -9.32
CA ASP A 10 -0.91 -3.75 -9.25
C ASP A 10 -1.64 -2.92 -8.18
N LYS A 11 -2.92 -2.61 -8.43
CA LYS A 11 -3.79 -1.87 -7.51
C LYS A 11 -4.82 -2.82 -6.94
N LEU A 12 -4.63 -3.27 -5.70
CA LEU A 12 -5.45 -4.34 -5.12
C LEU A 12 -6.75 -3.81 -4.52
N GLY A 13 -6.73 -2.59 -3.97
CA GLY A 13 -7.96 -1.94 -3.51
C GLY A 13 -7.73 -0.70 -2.65
N VAL A 14 -8.78 0.10 -2.52
CA VAL A 14 -8.84 1.30 -1.66
C VAL A 14 -9.57 0.94 -0.37
N ILE A 15 -8.96 1.25 0.77
CA ILE A 15 -9.52 1.01 2.12
C ILE A 15 -10.34 2.21 2.59
N SER A 16 -9.87 3.43 2.34
CA SER A 16 -10.54 4.65 2.77
C SER A 16 -10.15 5.84 1.91
N GLU A 17 -11.05 6.81 1.80
CA GLU A 17 -10.78 8.10 1.16
C GLU A 17 -10.90 9.21 2.20
N SER A 18 -10.01 10.20 2.14
CA SER A 18 -10.06 11.39 2.97
C SER A 18 -10.78 12.54 2.25
N PRO A 19 -11.38 13.49 2.99
CA PRO A 19 -11.99 14.68 2.39
C PRO A 19 -11.03 15.56 1.57
N LYS A 20 -9.72 15.37 1.74
CA LYS A 20 -8.66 16.06 0.99
C LYS A 20 -8.25 15.32 -0.29
N GLY A 21 -8.96 14.27 -0.67
CA GLY A 21 -8.71 13.45 -1.86
C GLY A 21 -7.59 12.43 -1.70
N TRP A 22 -6.99 12.29 -0.52
CA TRP A 22 -6.00 11.23 -0.27
C TRP A 22 -6.71 9.89 -0.10
N THR A 23 -6.15 8.85 -0.67
CA THR A 23 -6.68 7.48 -0.66
C THR A 23 -5.73 6.56 0.08
N LYS A 24 -6.24 5.78 1.04
CA LYS A 24 -5.50 4.68 1.65
C LYS A 24 -5.68 3.45 0.80
N GLU A 25 -4.60 2.94 0.24
CA GLU A 25 -4.64 1.86 -0.76
C GLU A 25 -3.71 0.73 -0.38
N LEU A 26 -4.14 -0.50 -0.68
CA LEU A 26 -3.29 -1.68 -0.72
C LEU A 26 -2.90 -1.92 -2.18
N ASN A 27 -1.60 -1.82 -2.47
CA ASN A 27 -1.05 -1.95 -3.81
C ASN A 27 0.13 -2.94 -3.81
N LEU A 28 0.48 -3.48 -4.97
CA LEU A 28 1.73 -4.20 -5.19
C LEU A 28 2.75 -3.22 -5.77
N ILE A 29 3.83 -2.93 -5.03
CA ILE A 29 4.79 -1.86 -5.36
C ILE A 29 6.21 -2.39 -5.41
N SER A 30 6.91 -2.08 -6.51
CA SER A 30 8.34 -2.24 -6.67
C SER A 30 9.06 -0.98 -6.20
N TRP A 31 9.94 -1.13 -5.22
CA TRP A 31 10.72 -0.02 -4.66
C TRP A 31 12.15 -0.03 -5.16
N ASN A 32 12.58 1.06 -5.78
CA ASN A 32 13.93 1.23 -6.31
C ASN A 32 14.35 0.07 -7.23
N GLY A 33 13.40 -0.44 -8.03
CA GLY A 33 13.62 -1.57 -8.94
C GLY A 33 13.77 -2.93 -8.25
N LYS A 34 13.47 -3.03 -6.96
CA LYS A 34 13.48 -4.31 -6.23
C LYS A 34 12.20 -5.10 -6.50
N GLN A 35 12.19 -6.36 -6.06
CA GLN A 35 11.00 -7.20 -6.14
C GLN A 35 9.77 -6.49 -5.54
N ALA A 36 8.66 -6.54 -6.28
CA ALA A 36 7.41 -5.93 -5.86
C ALA A 36 6.89 -6.59 -4.58
N LYS A 37 6.44 -5.76 -3.63
CA LYS A 37 5.88 -6.17 -2.35
C LYS A 37 4.54 -5.51 -2.12
N TYR A 38 3.74 -6.09 -1.24
CA TYR A 38 2.47 -5.48 -0.86
C TYR A 38 2.73 -4.24 -0.03
N ASP A 39 2.02 -3.17 -0.28
CA ASP A 39 2.23 -1.90 0.40
C ASP A 39 0.88 -1.27 0.71
N LEU A 40 0.67 -0.98 1.99
CA LEU A 40 -0.52 -0.32 2.49
C LEU A 40 -0.16 1.10 2.92
N ARG A 41 -0.68 2.09 2.20
CA ARG A 41 -0.31 3.50 2.41
C ARG A 41 -1.38 4.48 1.92
N ASP A 42 -1.37 5.67 2.51
CA ASP A 42 -2.04 6.87 2.00
C ASP A 42 -1.30 7.49 0.80
N TRP A 43 -2.01 7.66 -0.31
CA TRP A 43 -1.55 8.31 -1.53
C TRP A 43 -2.28 9.64 -1.72
N ALA A 44 -1.56 10.64 -2.22
CA ALA A 44 -2.18 11.86 -2.70
C ALA A 44 -2.99 11.60 -3.99
N PRO A 45 -3.91 12.51 -4.36
CA PRO A 45 -4.53 12.50 -5.67
C PRO A 45 -3.46 12.33 -6.77
N GLU A 46 -3.74 11.51 -7.79
CA GLU A 46 -2.81 11.22 -8.89
C GLU A 46 -1.48 10.52 -8.49
N HIS A 47 -1.37 9.97 -7.28
CA HIS A 47 -0.18 9.24 -6.80
C HIS A 47 1.13 10.06 -6.80
N GLU A 48 1.03 11.41 -6.82
CA GLU A 48 2.17 12.34 -6.87
C GLU A 48 3.04 12.31 -5.59
N LYS A 49 2.41 11.99 -4.46
CA LYS A 49 3.02 11.96 -3.14
C LYS A 49 2.55 10.74 -2.38
N MET A 50 3.48 10.18 -1.62
CA MET A 50 3.24 9.04 -0.76
C MET A 50 3.27 9.49 0.71
N GLY A 51 2.28 9.08 1.48
CA GLY A 51 2.17 9.32 2.92
C GLY A 51 2.90 8.28 3.75
N LYS A 52 2.51 8.18 5.03
CA LYS A 52 2.96 7.10 5.91
C LYS A 52 2.28 5.79 5.49
N GLY A 53 3.01 4.70 5.59
CA GLY A 53 2.50 3.38 5.23
C GLY A 53 3.41 2.27 5.69
N VAL A 54 3.05 1.05 5.34
CA VAL A 54 3.79 -0.17 5.66
C VAL A 54 3.92 -1.05 4.43
N THR A 55 5.13 -1.50 4.15
CA THR A 55 5.40 -2.53 3.16
C THR A 55 5.37 -3.89 3.84
N LEU A 56 4.61 -4.82 3.30
CA LEU A 56 4.39 -6.17 3.79
C LEU A 56 4.94 -7.18 2.77
N SER A 57 5.65 -8.18 3.27
CA SER A 57 5.90 -9.41 2.51
C SER A 57 4.61 -10.19 2.26
N ALA A 58 4.66 -11.13 1.32
CA ALA A 58 3.52 -12.00 1.05
C ALA A 58 3.11 -12.84 2.29
N GLU A 59 4.06 -13.22 3.14
CA GLU A 59 3.81 -13.99 4.35
C GLU A 59 3.13 -13.15 5.44
N GLU A 60 3.59 -11.90 5.62
CA GLU A 60 2.95 -10.94 6.53
C GLU A 60 1.52 -10.64 6.07
N LEU A 61 1.29 -10.41 4.76
CA LEU A 61 -0.05 -10.14 4.25
C LEU A 61 -0.98 -11.35 4.40
N LYS A 62 -0.50 -12.58 4.15
CA LYS A 62 -1.27 -13.81 4.40
C LYS A 62 -1.67 -13.93 5.87
N SER A 63 -0.76 -13.61 6.78
CA SER A 63 -1.03 -13.65 8.22
C SER A 63 -2.02 -12.57 8.63
N LEU A 64 -1.86 -11.35 8.13
CA LEU A 64 -2.80 -10.24 8.34
C LEU A 64 -4.21 -10.61 7.84
N LYS A 65 -4.33 -11.17 6.63
CA LYS A 65 -5.62 -11.63 6.09
C LYS A 65 -6.32 -12.63 7.00
N LYS A 66 -5.58 -13.59 7.58
CA LYS A 66 -6.14 -14.56 8.54
C LYS A 66 -6.66 -13.88 9.80
N ILE A 67 -5.92 -12.89 10.32
CA ILE A 67 -6.36 -12.11 11.49
C ILE A 67 -7.65 -11.38 11.16
N LEU A 68 -7.67 -10.60 10.07
CA LEU A 68 -8.83 -9.80 9.64
C LEU A 68 -10.09 -10.67 9.44
N ASN A 69 -9.96 -11.83 8.81
CA ASN A 69 -11.09 -12.75 8.59
C ASN A 69 -11.67 -13.35 9.89
N ASN A 70 -10.90 -13.37 10.98
CA ASN A 70 -11.33 -13.89 12.28
C ASN A 70 -11.82 -12.79 13.22
N MET A 71 -11.81 -11.53 12.80
CA MET A 71 -12.34 -10.42 13.60
C MET A 71 -13.83 -10.28 13.35
N ASP A 72 -14.61 -10.16 14.42
CA ASP A 72 -16.01 -9.74 14.39
C ASP A 72 -16.01 -8.20 14.47
N LEU A 73 -16.18 -7.52 13.33
CA LEU A 73 -16.06 -6.08 13.14
C LEU A 73 -17.38 -5.45 12.72
#